data_AF-A0A8H3G4T2-F1
#
_entry.id   AF-A0A8H3G4T2-F1
#
_cell.length_a   1.000
_cell.length_b   1.000
_cell.length_c   1.000
_cell.angle_alpha   90.00
_cell.angle_beta   90.00
_cell.angle_gamma   90.00
#
_symmetry.space_group_name_H-M   'P 1'
#
loop_
_entity.id
_entity.type
_entity.pdbx_description
1 polymer ?
#
loop_
_entity_poly.entity_id
_entity_poly.type
_entity_poly.pdbx_seq_one_letter_code
_entity_poly.pdbx_strand_id
1 'polypeptide(L)'
;MEAWNGTTYVFRGVKIPQEAAAWSCGPRCMWMWAHKSPGAGDNSLFYQCPITVSHVSNVMDPKHDLADGMALVAASSIALQGRFVRSSSHLIWTQYQFYPFGSTWEVHFHNADHVGANMAEFAIGSLSTLAKQNPRVQLQGTVPYLGTKLEVFWIYASALLIGIAAVHFILFLLVVYASRVVIIRDDSNLSTARLLRSVTTPLGTSGTLLDGKQASQALAPSATSGLVYGPKQDKLSQDYYLTLGTDATPRIDLPNRKHPDGKYL
;
A
#
# COMPACT_ATOMS: atom_id res chain seq x y z
N MET A 1 -4.20 52.77 22.12
CA MET A 1 -3.24 51.82 21.52
C MET A 1 -3.40 50.52 22.29
N GLU A 2 -4.10 49.55 21.71
CA GLU A 2 -4.22 48.22 22.32
C GLU A 2 -2.81 47.63 22.38
N ALA A 3 -2.32 47.35 23.59
CA ALA A 3 -1.07 46.64 23.77
C ALA A 3 -1.29 45.22 23.24
N TRP A 4 -0.68 44.90 22.10
CA TRP A 4 -0.72 43.55 21.56
C TRP A 4 -0.10 42.60 22.59
N ASN A 5 -0.92 41.73 23.16
CA ASN A 5 -0.47 40.69 24.07
C ASN A 5 0.29 39.65 23.23
N GLY A 6 1.48 39.27 23.68
CA GLY A 6 2.34 38.36 22.93
C GLY A 6 3.80 38.43 23.36
N THR A 7 4.62 37.62 22.70
CA THR A 7 6.03 37.47 22.99
C THR A 7 6.86 38.03 21.86
N THR A 8 7.84 38.87 22.19
CA THR A 8 8.84 39.35 21.23
C THR A 8 10.16 38.67 21.50
N TYR A 9 10.66 37.91 20.52
CA TYR A 9 12.02 37.40 20.56
C TYR A 9 12.93 38.42 19.90
N VAL A 10 14.06 38.71 20.53
CA VAL A 10 15.04 39.68 20.07
C VAL A 10 16.41 39.03 20.08
N PHE A 11 17.18 39.29 19.03
CA PHE A 11 18.62 39.06 19.07
C PHE A 11 19.37 40.36 18.72
N ARG A 12 20.56 40.50 19.28
CA ARG A 12 21.44 41.66 19.11
C ARG A 12 22.78 41.16 18.58
N GLY A 13 23.16 41.54 17.37
CA GLY A 13 24.34 41.01 16.69
C GLY A 13 24.83 41.85 15.51
N VAL A 14 25.65 41.24 14.65
CA VAL A 14 26.13 41.84 13.40
C VAL A 14 25.16 41.45 12.26
N LYS A 15 25.24 42.13 11.10
CA LYS A 15 24.37 41.96 9.92
C LYS A 15 24.19 40.50 9.48
N ILE A 16 25.15 39.64 9.81
CA ILE A 16 25.07 38.19 9.67
C ILE A 16 25.59 37.61 10.99
N PRO A 17 24.94 36.59 11.59
CA PRO A 17 25.34 36.05 12.89
C PRO A 17 26.83 35.66 12.95
N GLN A 18 27.42 35.26 11.82
CA GLN A 18 28.79 34.77 11.65
C GLN A 18 29.91 35.66 12.22
N GLU A 19 29.65 36.93 12.55
CA GLU A 19 30.67 37.90 13.00
C GLU A 19 30.35 38.57 14.36
N ALA A 20 29.36 38.08 15.11
CA ALA A 20 28.90 38.75 16.34
C ALA A 20 29.86 38.60 17.52
N ALA A 21 30.89 39.44 17.63
CA ALA A 21 31.94 39.32 18.65
C ALA A 21 31.63 39.92 20.04
N ALA A 22 30.69 40.85 20.18
CA ALA A 22 30.49 41.58 21.46
C ALA A 22 29.52 40.92 22.47
N TRP A 23 28.70 39.97 22.00
CA TRP A 23 27.67 39.27 22.78
C TRP A 23 27.57 37.80 22.32
N SER A 24 28.71 37.17 22.09
CA SER A 24 28.81 35.78 21.64
C SER A 24 29.13 34.90 22.85
N CYS A 25 28.31 33.89 23.13
CA CYS A 25 28.62 32.83 24.10
C CYS A 25 29.46 31.70 23.48
N GLY A 26 29.93 31.87 22.24
CA GLY A 26 30.75 30.91 21.50
C GLY A 26 30.44 30.93 20.00
N PRO A 27 31.23 30.23 19.17
CA PRO A 27 31.07 30.23 17.71
C PRO A 27 29.75 29.62 17.23
N ARG A 28 29.07 28.84 18.09
CA ARG A 28 27.80 28.14 17.81
C ARG A 28 26.71 28.50 18.81
N CYS A 29 26.91 29.59 19.57
CA CYS A 29 26.02 30.01 20.64
C CYS A 29 25.59 31.47 20.46
N MET A 30 24.28 31.70 20.57
CA MET A 30 23.68 33.02 20.51
C MET A 30 22.92 33.35 21.78
N TRP A 31 23.12 34.58 22.28
CA TRP A 31 22.25 35.15 23.30
C TRP A 31 20.93 35.59 22.67
N MET A 32 19.85 35.04 23.23
CA MET A 32 18.48 35.33 22.81
C MET A 32 17.72 35.93 23.98
N TRP A 33 16.87 36.91 23.65
CA TRP A 33 16.00 37.55 24.61
C TRP A 33 14.54 37.31 24.23
N ALA A 34 13.72 36.93 25.19
CA ALA A 34 12.27 36.87 25.03
C ALA A 34 11.63 37.89 25.97
N HIS A 35 10.89 38.82 25.39
CA HIS A 35 10.12 39.81 26.12
C HIS A 35 8.63 39.47 26.02
N LYS A 36 8.01 39.20 27.17
CA LYS A 36 6.56 39.11 27.31
C LYS A 36 5.99 40.52 27.38
N SER A 37 5.19 40.89 26.39
CA SER A 37 4.39 42.11 26.43
C SER A 37 3.31 41.94 27.50
N PRO A 38 3.20 42.85 28.49
CA PRO A 38 2.19 42.73 29.52
C PRO A 38 0.79 42.91 28.91
N GLY A 39 -0.08 41.94 29.15
CA GLY A 39 -1.53 42.12 28.99
C GLY A 39 -2.09 43.01 30.08
N ALA A 40 -3.36 43.41 29.97
CA ALA A 40 -4.03 44.18 31.02
C ALA A 40 -4.04 43.39 32.35
N GLY A 41 -3.24 43.85 33.33
CA GLY A 41 -3.13 43.23 34.66
C GLY A 41 -1.90 42.32 34.89
N ASP A 42 -1.02 42.16 33.89
CA ASP A 42 0.13 41.27 33.95
C ASP A 42 1.49 42.01 34.04
N ASN A 43 2.48 41.37 34.67
CA ASN A 43 3.86 41.87 34.68
C ASN A 43 4.56 41.61 33.33
N SER A 44 5.36 42.57 32.89
CA SER A 44 6.34 42.35 31.81
C SER A 44 7.44 41.43 32.32
N LEU A 45 7.69 40.35 31.58
CA LEU A 45 8.76 39.40 31.89
C LEU A 45 9.80 39.43 30.77
N PHE A 46 11.05 39.35 31.17
CA PHE A 46 12.18 39.36 30.26
C PHE A 46 13.08 38.16 30.56
N TYR A 47 13.25 37.29 29.58
CA TYR A 47 14.08 36.10 29.67
C TYR A 47 15.33 36.29 28.82
N GLN A 48 16.47 35.85 29.35
CA GLN A 48 17.73 35.82 28.64
C GLN A 48 18.26 34.38 28.66
N CYS A 49 18.35 33.78 27.47
CA CYS A 49 18.75 32.38 27.32
C CYS A 49 19.90 32.27 26.30
N PRO A 50 21.02 31.61 26.66
CA PRO A 50 22.04 31.25 25.68
C PRO A 50 21.61 29.98 24.94
N ILE A 51 21.40 30.07 23.63
CA ILE A 51 21.04 28.93 22.79
C ILE A 51 22.29 28.45 22.06
N THR A 52 22.68 27.20 22.29
CA THR A 52 23.88 26.60 21.70
C THR A 52 23.52 25.40 20.85
N VAL A 53 24.06 25.34 19.63
CA VAL A 53 23.99 24.15 18.78
C VAL A 53 25.33 23.41 18.90
N SER A 54 25.32 22.23 19.51
CA SER A 54 26.53 21.42 19.70
C SER A 54 27.09 20.90 18.38
N HIS A 55 28.33 20.41 18.43
CA HIS A 55 28.89 19.61 17.35
C HIS A 55 28.17 18.26 17.25
N VAL A 56 28.18 17.68 16.06
CA VAL A 56 27.73 16.29 15.86
C VAL A 56 28.72 15.36 16.56
N SER A 57 28.23 14.34 17.26
CA SER A 57 29.09 13.36 17.92
C SER A 57 29.65 12.35 16.92
N ASN A 58 30.88 11.87 17.17
CA ASN A 58 31.54 10.83 16.39
C ASN A 58 31.72 11.15 14.88
N VAL A 59 32.15 12.38 14.59
CA VAL A 59 32.39 12.87 13.24
C VAL A 59 33.70 12.30 12.68
N MET A 60 33.61 11.54 11.58
CA MET A 60 34.76 10.97 10.87
C MET A 60 35.25 11.82 9.69
N ASP A 61 34.37 12.64 9.11
CA ASP A 61 34.66 13.54 7.98
C ASP A 61 34.10 14.92 8.37
N PRO A 62 34.86 16.03 8.24
CA PRO A 62 34.36 17.37 8.54
C PRO A 62 33.05 17.74 7.81
N LYS A 63 32.75 17.07 6.68
CA LYS A 63 31.47 17.24 5.95
C LYS A 63 30.25 16.66 6.69
N HIS A 64 30.46 15.80 7.69
CA HIS A 64 29.38 15.29 8.56
C HIS A 64 28.99 16.28 9.66
N ASP A 65 29.82 17.29 9.94
CA ASP A 65 29.52 18.30 10.93
C ASP A 65 28.86 19.53 10.30
N LEU A 66 28.08 20.23 11.10
CA LEU A 66 27.47 21.49 10.71
C LEU A 66 28.50 22.61 10.83
N ALA A 67 28.62 23.48 9.83
CA ALA A 67 29.49 24.66 9.93
C ALA A 67 29.03 25.62 11.04
N ASP A 68 29.96 26.22 11.77
CA ASP A 68 29.67 27.09 12.92
C ASP A 68 28.73 28.25 12.57
N GLY A 69 28.93 28.86 11.41
CA GLY A 69 28.06 29.93 10.93
C GLY A 69 26.60 29.50 10.74
N MET A 70 26.35 28.26 10.31
CA MET A 70 24.99 27.72 10.17
C MET A 70 24.40 27.36 11.53
N ALA A 71 25.21 26.80 12.43
CA ALA A 71 24.82 26.49 13.80
C ALA A 71 24.38 27.76 14.55
N LEU A 72 25.12 28.85 14.34
CA LEU A 72 24.85 30.16 14.94
C LEU A 72 23.56 30.80 14.40
N VAL A 73 23.34 30.73 13.08
CA VAL A 73 22.08 31.18 12.45
C VAL A 73 20.91 30.39 13.00
N ALA A 74 21.03 29.06 13.08
CA ALA A 74 19.99 28.20 13.65
C ALA A 74 19.67 28.55 15.12
N ALA A 75 20.68 28.80 15.95
CA ALA A 75 20.50 29.21 17.34
C ALA A 75 19.68 30.51 17.49
N SER A 76 19.82 31.45 16.54
CA SER A 76 19.07 32.73 16.54
C SER A 76 17.75 32.71 15.76
N SER A 77 17.38 31.58 15.18
CA SER A 77 16.37 31.51 14.12
C SER A 77 14.98 32.02 14.51
N ILE A 78 14.58 31.91 15.77
CA ILE A 78 13.29 32.38 16.28
C ILE A 78 13.13 33.90 16.25
N ALA A 79 14.22 34.68 16.23
CA ALA A 79 14.18 36.14 16.14
C ALA A 79 14.54 36.68 14.74
N LEU A 80 14.84 35.80 13.77
CA LEU A 80 15.22 36.21 12.42
C LEU A 80 13.98 36.57 11.59
N GLN A 81 13.89 37.83 11.15
CA GLN A 81 12.83 38.31 10.24
C GLN A 81 13.35 38.74 8.86
N GLY A 82 14.68 38.70 8.64
CA GLY A 82 15.32 39.18 7.41
C GLY A 82 15.36 40.71 7.25
N ARG A 83 14.70 41.45 8.14
CA ARG A 83 14.76 42.92 8.24
C ARG A 83 15.57 43.33 9.46
N PHE A 84 16.57 44.17 9.24
CA PHE A 84 17.44 44.67 10.30
C PHE A 84 17.06 46.09 10.69
N VAL A 85 17.01 46.36 11.99
CA VAL A 85 16.94 47.73 12.50
C VAL A 85 18.36 48.19 12.77
N ARG A 86 18.80 49.20 11.99
CA ARG A 86 20.10 49.83 12.19
C ARG A 86 19.99 50.83 13.35
N SER A 87 20.74 50.57 14.42
CA SER A 87 20.94 51.58 15.48
C SER A 87 21.79 52.73 14.93
N SER A 88 21.52 53.95 15.39
CA SER A 88 22.30 55.15 15.05
C SER A 88 23.76 55.06 15.50
N SER A 89 24.07 54.17 16.45
CA SER A 89 25.43 53.73 16.78
C SER A 89 25.84 52.56 15.86
N HIS A 90 26.77 52.86 14.95
CA HIS A 90 27.09 52.17 13.70
C HIS A 90 27.52 50.69 13.70
N LEU A 91 27.31 49.90 14.75
CA LEU A 91 27.87 48.54 14.84
C LEU A 91 26.90 47.46 15.32
N ILE A 92 25.67 47.83 15.72
CA ILE A 92 24.76 46.87 16.35
C ILE A 92 23.49 46.76 15.52
N TRP A 93 23.27 45.56 14.98
CA TRP A 93 22.06 45.18 14.29
C TRP A 93 21.17 44.40 15.24
N THR A 94 19.92 44.83 15.34
CA THR A 94 18.90 44.12 16.10
C THR A 94 17.87 43.59 15.12
N GLN A 95 17.53 42.32 15.26
CA GLN A 95 16.28 41.83 14.71
C GLN A 95 15.42 41.28 15.83
N TYR A 96 14.12 41.32 15.58
CA TYR A 96 13.14 40.81 16.49
C TYR A 96 12.00 40.22 15.68
N GLN A 97 11.31 39.28 16.30
CA GLN A 97 10.09 38.69 15.76
C GLN A 97 9.03 38.71 16.86
N PHE A 98 7.85 39.22 16.51
CA PHE A 98 6.69 39.22 17.39
C PHE A 98 5.83 38.00 17.11
N TYR A 99 5.46 37.29 18.17
CA TYR A 99 4.55 36.16 18.15
C TYR A 99 3.32 36.52 18.98
N PRO A 100 2.12 36.57 18.37
CA PRO A 100 0.90 36.98 19.05
C PRO A 100 0.48 35.97 20.12
N PHE A 101 -0.36 36.44 21.05
CA PHE A 101 -1.00 35.59 22.04
C PHE A 101 -1.74 34.41 21.39
N GLY A 102 -1.58 33.21 21.97
CA GLY A 102 -2.15 31.97 21.45
C GLY A 102 -1.32 31.28 20.36
N SER A 103 -0.18 31.85 19.96
CA SER A 103 0.78 31.14 19.10
C SER A 103 1.58 30.10 19.90
N THR A 104 2.07 29.07 19.21
CA THR A 104 2.86 27.99 19.82
C THR A 104 4.18 28.47 20.43
N TRP A 105 4.68 29.62 19.98
CA TRP A 105 5.97 30.21 20.40
C TRP A 105 5.82 31.26 21.49
N GLU A 106 4.62 31.41 22.04
CA GLU A 106 4.33 32.36 23.08
C GLU A 106 4.82 31.84 24.46
N VAL A 107 5.16 32.74 25.40
CA VAL A 107 5.80 32.38 26.68
C VAL A 107 4.92 32.63 27.91
N HIS A 108 3.61 32.76 27.75
CA HIS A 108 2.69 33.01 28.86
C HIS A 108 2.73 31.84 29.84
N PHE A 109 2.90 32.16 31.13
CA PHE A 109 3.02 31.17 32.21
C PHE A 109 4.21 30.21 32.12
N HIS A 110 5.18 30.47 31.22
CA HIS A 110 6.36 29.64 31.10
C HIS A 110 7.48 30.10 32.06
N ASN A 111 8.14 29.14 32.69
CA ASN A 111 9.40 29.38 33.41
C ASN A 111 10.55 29.55 32.41
N ALA A 112 11.70 30.06 32.87
CA ALA A 112 12.87 30.26 32.03
C ALA A 112 13.30 28.99 31.26
N ASP A 113 13.19 27.83 31.90
CA ASP A 113 13.51 26.54 31.26
C ASP A 113 12.58 26.21 30.08
N HIS A 114 11.28 26.49 30.21
CA HIS A 114 10.33 26.28 29.13
C HIS A 114 10.55 27.26 27.99
N VAL A 115 10.87 28.52 28.30
CA VAL A 115 11.21 29.51 27.28
C VAL A 115 12.47 29.10 26.52
N GLY A 116 13.51 28.63 27.23
CA GLY A 116 14.71 28.08 26.62
C GLY A 116 14.43 26.84 25.76
N ALA A 117 13.56 25.94 26.23
CA ALA A 117 13.13 24.77 25.47
C ALA A 117 12.40 25.16 24.18
N ASN A 118 11.48 26.13 24.22
CA ASN A 118 10.78 26.63 23.03
C ASN A 118 11.76 27.25 22.00
N MET A 119 12.73 28.05 22.48
CA MET A 119 13.78 28.59 21.60
C MET A 119 14.64 27.48 20.98
N ALA A 120 14.99 26.45 21.76
CA ALA A 120 15.77 25.32 21.28
C ALA A 120 14.98 24.46 20.28
N GLU A 121 13.69 24.21 20.52
CA GLU A 121 12.81 23.50 19.60
C GLU A 121 12.69 24.22 18.26
N PHE A 122 12.55 25.55 18.28
CA PHE A 122 12.56 26.35 17.06
C PHE A 122 13.89 26.21 16.30
N ALA A 123 15.02 26.24 17.00
CA ALA A 123 16.35 26.03 16.41
C ALA A 123 16.49 24.64 15.79
N ILE A 124 15.96 23.59 16.42
CA ILE A 124 15.93 22.23 15.86
C ILE A 124 15.04 22.20 14.60
N GLY A 125 13.89 22.86 14.62
CA GLY A 125 12.98 22.96 13.48
C GLY A 125 13.62 23.66 12.27
N SER A 126 14.39 24.73 12.52
CA SER A 126 15.13 25.43 11.46
C SER A 126 16.27 24.58 10.90
N LEU A 127 17.00 23.83 11.74
CA LEU A 127 18.00 22.84 11.30
C LEU A 127 17.36 21.72 10.46
N SER A 128 16.20 21.21 10.86
CA SER A 128 15.46 20.19 10.10
C SER A 128 15.06 20.70 8.70
N THR A 129 14.64 21.96 8.62
CA THR A 129 14.30 22.60 7.34
C THR A 129 15.55 22.79 6.48
N LEU A 130 16.65 23.25 7.09
CA LEU A 130 17.94 23.42 6.44
C LEU A 130 18.45 22.07 5.87
N ALA A 131 18.33 20.98 6.63
CA ALA A 131 18.72 19.65 6.20
C ALA A 131 17.91 19.14 4.99
N LYS A 132 16.64 19.55 4.87
CA LYS A 132 15.79 19.20 3.71
C LYS A 132 16.10 20.01 2.46
N GLN A 133 16.44 21.29 2.63
CA GLN A 133 16.63 22.23 1.52
C GLN A 133 18.07 22.24 0.98
N ASN A 134 19.07 21.93 1.82
CA ASN A 134 20.46 21.94 1.41
C ASN A 134 20.76 20.84 0.37
N PRO A 135 21.69 21.10 -0.56
CA PRO A 135 22.14 20.09 -1.51
C PRO A 135 22.71 18.88 -0.78
N ARG A 136 22.24 17.69 -1.15
CA ARG A 136 22.71 16.44 -0.55
C ARG A 136 24.11 16.15 -1.06
N VAL A 137 25.06 16.01 -0.14
CA VAL A 137 26.42 15.54 -0.45
C VAL A 137 26.44 14.03 -0.26
N GLN A 138 26.94 13.30 -1.25
CA GLN A 138 27.17 11.86 -1.10
C GLN A 138 28.47 11.67 -0.32
N LEU A 139 28.35 11.03 0.84
CA LEU A 139 29.47 10.71 1.71
C LEU A 139 29.53 9.19 1.84
N GLN A 140 30.75 8.64 1.77
CA GLN A 140 30.95 7.21 1.98
C GLN A 140 30.86 6.91 3.48
N GLY A 141 29.97 6.00 3.86
CA GLY A 141 29.79 5.63 5.26
C GLY A 141 28.58 4.74 5.50
N THR A 142 28.42 4.31 6.76
CA THR A 142 27.23 3.61 7.22
C THR A 142 26.10 4.59 7.44
N VAL A 143 25.07 4.53 6.60
CA VAL A 143 23.86 5.33 6.80
C VAL A 143 23.03 4.74 7.93
N PRO A 144 22.47 5.55 8.84
CA PRO A 144 21.48 5.07 9.79
C PRO A 144 20.23 4.68 9.00
N TYR A 145 19.96 3.37 8.91
CA TYR A 145 18.68 2.91 8.45
C TYR A 145 17.65 3.19 9.54
N LEU A 146 16.57 3.87 9.20
CA LEU A 146 15.39 3.98 10.06
C LEU A 146 14.90 2.56 10.34
N GLY A 147 15.22 2.06 11.54
CA GLY A 147 14.71 0.78 12.01
C GLY A 147 13.21 0.91 12.23
N THR A 148 12.42 0.32 11.36
CA THR A 148 10.98 0.18 11.60
C THR A 148 10.78 -0.89 12.65
N LYS A 149 10.52 -0.49 13.91
CA LYS A 149 10.07 -1.41 14.94
C LYS A 149 8.60 -1.74 14.66
N LEU A 150 8.33 -2.92 14.12
CA LEU A 150 6.98 -3.39 13.92
C LEU A 150 6.41 -3.83 15.27
N GLU A 151 5.61 -2.96 15.90
CA GLU A 151 4.85 -3.31 17.09
C GLU A 151 3.55 -4.00 16.66
N VAL A 152 3.57 -5.34 16.65
CA VAL A 152 2.40 -6.13 16.26
C VAL A 152 1.48 -6.31 17.47
N PHE A 153 0.28 -5.75 17.37
CA PHE A 153 -0.82 -6.09 18.26
C PHE A 153 -1.38 -7.46 17.86
N TRP A 154 -0.91 -8.51 18.53
CA TRP A 154 -1.26 -9.90 18.24
C TRP A 154 -2.76 -10.20 18.24
N ILE A 155 -3.56 -9.42 18.97
CA ILE A 155 -5.01 -9.60 19.02
C ILE A 155 -5.71 -9.26 17.71
N TYR A 156 -5.27 -8.21 17.01
CA TYR A 156 -5.84 -7.84 15.72
C TYR A 156 -5.36 -8.79 14.62
N ALA A 157 -4.09 -9.20 14.68
CA ALA A 157 -3.54 -10.17 13.74
C ALA A 157 -4.25 -11.53 13.85
N SER A 158 -4.49 -12.03 15.07
CA SER A 158 -5.20 -13.30 15.28
C SER A 158 -6.68 -13.20 14.92
N ALA A 159 -7.35 -12.08 15.23
CA ALA A 159 -8.74 -11.85 14.84
C ALA A 159 -8.93 -11.87 13.31
N LEU A 160 -8.00 -11.26 12.56
CA LEU A 160 -8.01 -11.31 11.09
C LEU A 160 -7.83 -12.74 10.56
N LEU A 161 -6.88 -13.48 11.13
CA LEU A 161 -6.56 -14.83 10.69
C LEU A 161 -7.74 -15.79 10.95
N ILE A 162 -8.36 -15.70 12.14
CA ILE A 162 -9.56 -16.45 12.50
C ILE A 162 -10.75 -16.03 11.63
N GLY A 163 -10.92 -14.73 11.38
CA GLY A 163 -11.99 -14.20 10.54
C GLY A 163 -11.95 -14.76 9.12
N ILE A 164 -10.76 -14.75 8.49
CA ILE A 164 -10.57 -15.31 7.15
C ILE A 164 -10.85 -16.82 7.15
N ALA A 165 -10.35 -17.56 8.14
CA ALA A 165 -10.59 -19.00 8.26
C ALA A 165 -12.08 -19.32 8.44
N ALA A 166 -12.80 -18.53 9.25
CA ALA A 166 -14.23 -18.70 9.49
C ALA A 166 -15.06 -18.45 8.21
N VAL A 167 -14.72 -17.41 7.44
CA VAL A 167 -15.41 -17.13 6.16
C VAL A 167 -15.21 -18.27 5.16
N HIS A 168 -13.98 -18.78 5.04
CA HIS A 168 -13.69 -19.93 4.17
C HIS A 168 -14.46 -21.18 4.62
N PHE A 169 -14.55 -21.40 5.93
CA PHE A 169 -15.31 -22.52 6.50
C PHE A 169 -16.81 -22.42 6.18
N ILE A 170 -17.41 -21.23 6.29
CA ILE A 170 -18.82 -21.00 5.93
C ILE A 170 -19.05 -21.23 4.43
N LEU A 171 -18.17 -20.70 3.57
CA LEU A 171 -18.22 -20.92 2.13
C LEU A 171 -18.14 -22.42 1.78
N PHE A 172 -17.25 -23.16 2.44
CA PHE A 172 -17.14 -24.60 2.29
C PHE A 172 -18.44 -25.32 2.68
N LEU A 173 -19.03 -24.97 3.83
CA LEU A 173 -20.32 -25.54 4.25
C LEU A 173 -21.45 -25.24 3.27
N LEU A 174 -21.51 -24.03 2.72
CA LEU A 174 -22.48 -23.65 1.70
C LEU A 174 -22.34 -24.50 0.43
N VAL A 175 -21.11 -24.73 -0.04
CA VAL A 175 -20.86 -25.58 -1.21
C VAL A 175 -21.29 -27.03 -0.94
N VAL A 176 -20.97 -27.57 0.24
CA VAL A 176 -21.40 -28.92 0.63
C VAL A 176 -22.93 -29.01 0.71
N TYR A 177 -23.59 -27.99 1.25
CA TYR A 177 -25.05 -27.95 1.30
C TYR A 177 -25.66 -27.88 -0.10
N ALA A 178 -25.15 -27.01 -0.98
CA ALA A 178 -25.60 -26.91 -2.36
C ALA A 178 -25.39 -28.22 -3.13
N SER A 179 -24.26 -28.92 -2.90
CA SER A 179 -23.99 -30.21 -3.54
C SER A 179 -24.96 -31.32 -3.13
N ARG A 180 -25.62 -31.23 -1.96
CA ARG A 180 -26.66 -32.20 -1.58
C ARG A 180 -27.91 -32.07 -2.47
N VAL A 181 -28.20 -30.87 -2.95
CA VAL A 181 -29.36 -30.60 -3.82
C VAL A 181 -29.08 -31.00 -5.26
N VAL A 182 -27.81 -30.97 -5.67
CA VAL A 182 -27.37 -31.48 -6.98
C VAL A 182 -27.31 -33.00 -6.90
N ILE A 183 -28.46 -33.64 -7.08
CA ILE A 183 -28.51 -35.04 -7.49
C ILE A 183 -27.88 -35.06 -8.88
N ILE A 184 -26.60 -35.43 -8.94
CA ILE A 184 -25.98 -35.85 -10.18
C ILE A 184 -26.78 -37.07 -10.62
N ARG A 185 -27.72 -36.86 -11.53
CA ARG A 185 -28.29 -37.95 -12.32
C ARG A 185 -27.06 -38.55 -13.00
N ASP A 186 -26.67 -39.75 -12.61
CA ASP A 186 -25.51 -40.44 -13.15
C ASP A 186 -25.68 -40.59 -14.67
N ASP A 187 -25.32 -39.56 -15.44
CA ASP A 187 -25.05 -39.64 -16.87
C ASP A 187 -23.74 -40.43 -16.98
N SER A 188 -23.94 -41.71 -16.76
CA SER A 188 -22.89 -42.66 -16.46
C SER A 188 -22.08 -42.88 -17.72
N ASN A 189 -20.78 -42.55 -17.63
CA ASN A 189 -19.74 -43.10 -18.50
C ASN A 189 -19.81 -44.63 -18.57
N LEU A 190 -20.43 -45.25 -17.57
CA LEU A 190 -20.72 -46.68 -17.51
C LEU A 190 -21.88 -47.09 -18.43
N SER A 191 -22.90 -46.25 -18.65
CA SER A 191 -23.95 -46.49 -19.65
C SER A 191 -23.42 -46.30 -21.07
N THR A 192 -22.61 -45.25 -21.32
CA THR A 192 -21.95 -45.09 -22.62
C THR A 192 -20.92 -46.19 -22.88
N ALA A 193 -20.14 -46.63 -21.88
CA ALA A 193 -19.24 -47.76 -22.00
C ALA A 193 -19.97 -49.10 -22.22
N ARG A 194 -21.14 -49.31 -21.60
CA ARG A 194 -21.98 -50.49 -21.85
C ARG A 194 -22.56 -50.49 -23.28
N LEU A 195 -22.97 -49.33 -23.78
CA LEU A 195 -23.42 -49.17 -25.17
C LEU A 195 -22.29 -49.41 -26.17
N LEU A 196 -21.10 -48.85 -25.92
CA LEU A 196 -19.92 -49.08 -26.76
C LEU A 196 -19.52 -50.56 -26.75
N ARG A 197 -19.58 -51.22 -25.59
CA ARG A 197 -19.22 -52.64 -25.46
C ARG A 197 -20.07 -53.56 -26.34
N SER A 198 -21.37 -53.30 -26.49
CA SER A 198 -22.21 -54.13 -27.38
C SER A 198 -21.83 -53.98 -28.86
N VAL A 199 -21.37 -52.79 -29.26
CA VAL A 199 -20.92 -52.50 -30.62
C VAL A 199 -19.50 -53.01 -30.88
N THR A 200 -18.61 -52.96 -29.90
CA THR A 200 -17.20 -53.38 -30.06
C THR A 200 -16.97 -54.89 -29.88
N THR A 201 -17.87 -55.62 -29.21
CA THR A 201 -17.71 -57.07 -29.01
C THR A 201 -17.70 -57.87 -30.33
N PRO A 202 -18.58 -57.57 -31.32
CA PRO A 202 -18.52 -58.20 -32.64
C PRO A 202 -17.27 -57.84 -33.46
N LEU A 203 -16.64 -56.68 -33.21
CA LEU A 203 -15.46 -56.20 -33.94
C LEU A 203 -14.14 -56.83 -33.45
N GLY A 204 -14.13 -57.40 -32.25
CA GLY A 204 -12.96 -58.05 -31.66
C GLY A 204 -11.70 -57.16 -31.66
N THR A 205 -10.53 -57.79 -31.63
CA THR A 205 -9.21 -57.13 -31.66
C THR A 205 -8.82 -56.56 -33.03
N SER A 206 -9.62 -56.80 -34.08
CA SER A 206 -9.36 -56.34 -35.45
C SER A 206 -10.08 -55.03 -35.81
N GLY A 207 -10.96 -54.54 -34.94
CA GLY A 207 -11.77 -53.34 -35.16
C GLY A 207 -10.97 -52.03 -35.33
N THR A 208 -9.74 -51.95 -34.82
CA THR A 208 -8.91 -50.73 -34.86
C THR A 208 -8.16 -50.53 -36.19
N LEU A 209 -8.15 -51.52 -37.08
CA LEU A 209 -7.48 -51.46 -38.38
C LEU A 209 -8.47 -51.42 -39.56
N LEU A 210 -9.77 -51.51 -39.30
CA LEU A 210 -10.80 -51.53 -40.33
C LEU A 210 -11.21 -50.10 -40.68
N ASP A 211 -11.15 -49.78 -41.97
CA ASP A 211 -11.78 -48.57 -42.51
C ASP A 211 -13.30 -48.67 -42.35
N GLY A 212 -13.96 -47.53 -42.20
CA GLY A 212 -15.32 -47.48 -41.71
C GLY A 212 -16.35 -48.28 -42.49
N LYS A 213 -16.14 -48.39 -43.79
CA LYS A 213 -16.95 -49.23 -44.69
C LYS A 213 -16.77 -50.72 -44.38
N GLN A 214 -15.55 -51.16 -44.07
CA GLN A 214 -15.25 -52.55 -43.75
C GLN A 214 -15.77 -52.92 -42.36
N ALA A 215 -15.72 -52.00 -41.39
CA ALA A 215 -16.34 -52.18 -40.08
C ALA A 215 -17.86 -52.34 -40.19
N SER A 216 -18.52 -51.53 -41.02
CA SER A 216 -19.97 -51.64 -41.25
C SER A 216 -20.39 -52.97 -41.90
N GLN A 217 -19.56 -53.52 -42.80
CA GLN A 217 -19.78 -54.82 -43.44
C GLN A 217 -19.54 -55.98 -42.47
N ALA A 218 -18.57 -55.86 -41.56
CA ALA A 218 -18.31 -56.86 -40.53
C ALA A 218 -19.44 -56.94 -39.48
N LEU A 219 -20.06 -55.80 -39.14
CA LEU A 219 -21.19 -55.77 -38.19
C LEU A 219 -22.50 -56.29 -38.77
N ALA A 220 -22.74 -56.11 -40.07
CA ALA A 220 -23.99 -56.47 -40.72
C ALA A 220 -23.73 -57.13 -42.09
N PRO A 221 -23.25 -58.39 -42.12
CA PRO A 221 -22.82 -59.05 -43.35
C PRO A 221 -23.94 -59.26 -44.38
N SER A 222 -25.21 -59.18 -43.96
CA SER A 222 -26.39 -59.30 -44.83
C SER A 222 -27.01 -57.96 -45.24
N ALA A 223 -26.44 -56.82 -44.85
CA ALA A 223 -27.00 -55.49 -45.11
C ALA A 223 -26.31 -54.80 -46.30
N THR A 224 -26.97 -54.74 -47.45
CA THR A 224 -26.45 -54.11 -48.68
C THR A 224 -26.49 -52.57 -48.65
N SER A 225 -27.21 -51.99 -47.69
CA SER A 225 -27.27 -50.55 -47.41
C SER A 225 -26.83 -50.33 -45.96
N GLY A 226 -25.88 -49.42 -45.72
CA GLY A 226 -25.11 -49.31 -44.48
C GLY A 226 -25.89 -49.27 -43.17
N LEU A 227 -25.16 -49.51 -42.08
CA LEU A 227 -25.69 -49.60 -40.72
C LEU A 227 -26.29 -48.27 -40.25
N VAL A 228 -27.57 -48.27 -39.87
CA VAL A 228 -28.28 -47.11 -39.31
C VAL A 228 -28.47 -47.32 -37.81
N TYR A 229 -28.21 -46.27 -37.03
CA TYR A 229 -28.50 -46.25 -35.59
C TYR A 229 -29.53 -45.15 -35.29
N GLY A 230 -30.43 -45.44 -34.36
CA GLY A 230 -31.43 -44.44 -33.96
C GLY A 230 -32.24 -44.87 -32.74
N PRO A 231 -32.86 -43.90 -32.05
CA PRO A 231 -33.78 -44.19 -30.97
C PRO A 231 -35.08 -44.80 -31.53
N LYS A 232 -35.46 -45.98 -31.03
CA LYS A 232 -36.76 -46.59 -31.29
C LYS A 232 -37.60 -46.48 -30.03
N GLN A 233 -38.84 -46.04 -30.19
CA GLN A 233 -39.79 -46.00 -29.09
C GLN A 233 -40.54 -47.32 -29.04
N ASP A 234 -40.56 -47.97 -27.88
CA ASP A 234 -41.46 -49.08 -27.68
C ASP A 234 -42.90 -48.56 -27.57
N LYS A 235 -43.81 -49.12 -28.36
CA LYS A 235 -45.22 -48.69 -28.34
C LYS A 235 -45.92 -49.12 -27.05
N LEU A 236 -45.36 -50.08 -26.30
CA LEU A 236 -45.92 -50.57 -25.03
C LEU A 236 -45.35 -49.88 -23.78
N SER A 237 -44.05 -49.60 -23.73
CA SER A 237 -43.37 -49.09 -22.51
C SER A 237 -43.15 -47.57 -22.51
N GLN A 238 -43.39 -46.89 -23.64
CA GLN A 238 -43.08 -45.46 -23.82
C GLN A 238 -41.59 -45.09 -23.64
N ASP A 239 -40.74 -46.06 -23.30
CA ASP A 239 -39.29 -45.95 -23.20
C ASP A 239 -38.63 -45.92 -24.58
N TYR A 240 -37.56 -45.13 -24.66
CA TYR A 240 -36.70 -45.03 -25.82
C TYR A 240 -35.50 -45.95 -25.61
N TYR A 241 -35.28 -46.89 -26.53
CA TYR A 241 -34.07 -47.68 -26.57
C TYR A 241 -33.35 -47.49 -27.91
N LEU A 242 -32.02 -47.51 -27.88
CA LEU A 242 -31.22 -47.36 -29.07
C LEU A 242 -31.20 -48.70 -29.81
N THR A 243 -31.66 -48.73 -31.06
CA THR A 243 -31.57 -49.92 -31.92
C THR A 243 -30.49 -49.72 -32.97
N LEU A 244 -29.66 -50.75 -33.14
CA LEU A 244 -28.65 -50.86 -34.18
C LEU A 244 -29.09 -51.97 -35.13
N GLY A 245 -29.26 -51.69 -36.41
CA GLY A 245 -29.60 -52.73 -37.40
C GLY A 245 -30.36 -52.24 -38.62
N THR A 246 -30.60 -53.17 -39.54
CA THR A 246 -31.32 -52.95 -40.82
C THR A 246 -32.80 -52.62 -40.64
N ASP A 247 -33.36 -52.89 -39.46
CA ASP A 247 -34.78 -52.71 -39.16
C ASP A 247 -35.10 -51.32 -38.59
N ALA A 248 -34.08 -50.46 -38.49
CA ALA A 248 -34.25 -49.06 -38.13
C ALA A 248 -34.65 -48.25 -39.38
N THR A 249 -35.95 -47.97 -39.53
CA THR A 249 -36.44 -47.11 -40.61
C THR A 249 -35.98 -45.66 -40.38
N PRO A 250 -35.32 -45.01 -41.36
CA PRO A 250 -34.92 -43.61 -41.23
C PRO A 250 -36.15 -42.72 -41.02
N ARG A 251 -36.02 -41.74 -40.11
CA ARG A 251 -37.11 -40.80 -39.81
C ARG A 251 -37.45 -39.99 -41.06
N ILE A 252 -38.71 -40.05 -41.49
CA ILE A 252 -39.20 -39.53 -42.79
C ILE A 252 -39.24 -37.99 -42.82
N ASP A 253 -39.09 -37.32 -41.68
CA ASP A 253 -39.26 -35.86 -41.54
C ASP A 253 -37.99 -35.02 -41.81
N LEU A 254 -36.93 -35.60 -42.35
CA LEU A 254 -35.76 -34.82 -42.79
C LEU A 254 -36.04 -34.18 -44.16
N PRO A 255 -35.96 -32.84 -44.31
CA PRO A 255 -36.42 -32.10 -45.50
C PRO A 255 -35.56 -32.30 -46.76
N ASN A 256 -34.66 -33.28 -46.76
CA ASN A 256 -34.04 -33.84 -47.93
C ASN A 256 -33.76 -35.31 -47.63
N ARG A 257 -34.37 -36.23 -48.38
CA ARG A 257 -34.23 -37.70 -48.26
C ARG A 257 -32.84 -38.22 -48.63
N LYS A 258 -31.78 -37.49 -48.27
CA LYS A 258 -30.40 -37.97 -48.30
C LYS A 258 -29.92 -38.03 -46.87
N HIS A 259 -29.69 -39.25 -46.39
CA HIS A 259 -28.72 -39.44 -45.33
C HIS A 259 -27.39 -38.85 -45.85
N PRO A 260 -26.65 -38.03 -45.07
CA PRO A 260 -25.42 -37.44 -45.56
C PRO A 260 -24.48 -38.55 -46.03
N ASP A 261 -24.26 -38.62 -47.35
CA ASP A 261 -23.30 -39.54 -47.96
C ASP A 261 -21.93 -39.23 -47.35
N GLY A 262 -21.42 -40.17 -46.55
CA GLY A 262 -20.09 -40.08 -45.99
C GLY A 262 -20.05 -39.46 -44.60
N LYS A 263 -20.41 -40.28 -43.61
CA LYS A 263 -19.57 -40.52 -42.43
C LYS A 263 -20.09 -41.78 -41.75
N TYR A 264 -19.77 -42.90 -42.37
CA TYR A 264 -19.55 -44.13 -41.63
C TYR A 264 -18.36 -43.86 -40.70
N LEU A 265 -18.45 -44.22 -39.42
CA LEU A 265 -17.23 -44.46 -38.63
C LEU A 265 -16.34 -45.36 -39.46
#